data_AF-A0A955NVQ1-F1
#
_entry.id   AF-A0A955NVQ1-F1
#
_cell.length_a   1.000
_cell.length_b   1.000
_cell.length_c   1.000
_cell.angle_alpha   90.00
_cell.angle_beta   90.00
_cell.angle_gamma   90.00
#
_symmetry.space_group_name_H-M   'P 1'
#
loop_
_entity.id
_entity.type
_entity.pdbx_description
1 polymer ?
#
loop_
_entity_poly.entity_id
_entity_poly.type
_entity_poly.pdbx_seq_one_letter_code
_entity_poly.pdbx_strand_id
1 'polypeptide(L)'
;TDRLVADGRVDLIEQTVDLIHSKGLPAGVGAHDLRVVEACEEKGIEVDFYIKTFHHHNYPNAPKPEDLTTPIREVPGYWCLDPEGTVEFMKKVDKPWIAFKVMAAGAIPPKEAFKYAFENGADHILAGMFDFEIADDAQMVRDLFPNGERSRPWMS
;
A
#
# COMPACT_ATOMS: atom_id res chain seq x y z
N THR A 1 10.21 3.81 -4.84
CA THR A 1 10.95 3.13 -5.94
C THR A 1 10.36 3.39 -7.32
N ASP A 2 9.18 4.03 -7.43
CA ASP A 2 8.46 4.34 -8.68
C ASP A 2 9.36 4.85 -9.83
N ARG A 3 10.21 5.86 -9.58
CA ARG A 3 11.10 6.41 -10.61
C ARG A 3 12.09 5.38 -11.16
N LEU A 4 12.63 4.49 -10.31
CA LEU A 4 13.57 3.47 -10.77
C LEU A 4 12.92 2.55 -11.78
N VAL A 5 11.67 2.14 -11.54
CA VAL A 5 10.94 1.28 -12.48
C VAL A 5 10.56 2.05 -13.75
N ALA A 6 10.11 3.31 -13.62
CA ALA A 6 9.83 4.16 -14.77
C ALA A 6 11.06 4.38 -15.68
N ASP A 7 12.25 4.49 -15.08
CA ASP A 7 13.53 4.66 -15.78
C ASP A 7 14.15 3.30 -16.24
N GLY A 8 13.45 2.17 -16.06
CA GLY A 8 13.92 0.83 -16.44
C GLY A 8 15.04 0.26 -15.53
N ARG A 9 15.24 0.87 -14.37
CA ARG A 9 16.31 0.60 -13.38
C ARG A 9 15.90 -0.33 -12.24
N VAL A 10 15.14 -1.38 -12.56
CA VAL A 10 14.73 -2.39 -11.57
C VAL A 10 15.94 -3.12 -10.96
N ASP A 11 17.06 -3.19 -11.70
CA ASP A 11 18.35 -3.73 -11.22
C ASP A 11 18.83 -3.05 -9.93
N LEU A 12 18.58 -1.75 -9.77
CA LEU A 12 18.99 -1.03 -8.56
C LEU A 12 18.12 -1.37 -7.35
N ILE A 13 16.87 -1.77 -7.57
CA ILE A 13 15.99 -2.24 -6.49
C ILE A 13 16.52 -3.57 -5.97
N GLU A 14 16.80 -4.52 -6.86
CA GLU A 14 17.39 -5.83 -6.54
C GLU A 14 18.72 -5.68 -5.79
N GLN A 15 19.67 -4.90 -6.33
CA GLN A 15 20.96 -4.66 -5.67
C GLN A 15 20.81 -4.03 -4.27
N THR A 16 19.82 -3.19 -4.07
CA THR A 16 19.56 -2.57 -2.77
C THR A 16 18.99 -3.58 -1.78
N VAL A 17 18.06 -4.43 -2.22
CA VAL A 17 17.50 -5.53 -1.42
C VAL A 17 18.61 -6.50 -1.01
N ASP A 18 19.40 -6.98 -1.97
CA ASP A 18 20.54 -7.87 -1.73
C ASP A 18 21.56 -7.28 -0.76
N LEU A 19 21.84 -5.98 -0.89
CA LEU A 19 22.76 -5.29 0.03
C LEU A 19 22.23 -5.28 1.46
N ILE A 20 20.93 -5.01 1.66
CA ILE A 20 20.30 -5.01 3.00
C ILE A 20 20.34 -6.42 3.58
N HIS A 21 19.97 -7.43 2.79
CA HIS A 21 20.04 -8.85 3.16
C HIS A 21 21.45 -9.30 3.51
N SER A 22 22.47 -8.83 2.79
CA SER A 22 23.88 -9.13 3.09
C SER A 22 24.32 -8.66 4.49
N LYS A 23 23.55 -7.77 5.12
CA LYS A 23 23.74 -7.30 6.49
C LYS A 23 22.88 -8.04 7.53
N GLY A 24 22.12 -9.05 7.11
CA GLY A 24 21.22 -9.81 7.97
C GLY A 24 19.99 -9.03 8.42
N LEU A 25 19.57 -8.02 7.65
CA LEU A 25 18.40 -7.18 7.93
C LEU A 25 17.28 -7.49 6.93
N PRO A 26 16.00 -7.36 7.32
CA PRO A 26 14.88 -7.48 6.39
C PRO A 26 14.82 -6.26 5.44
N ALA A 27 14.38 -6.49 4.21
CA ALA A 27 14.29 -5.51 3.14
C ALA A 27 12.87 -5.50 2.53
N GLY A 28 12.23 -4.34 2.57
CA GLY A 28 10.95 -4.10 1.92
C GLY A 28 11.05 -3.12 0.75
N VAL A 29 10.09 -3.20 -0.19
CA VAL A 29 10.01 -2.29 -1.34
C VAL A 29 8.78 -1.41 -1.23
N GLY A 30 8.98 -0.08 -1.24
CA GLY A 30 7.93 0.92 -1.09
C GLY A 30 7.57 1.64 -2.39
N ALA A 31 6.29 1.64 -2.76
CA ALA A 31 5.79 2.16 -4.04
C ALA A 31 4.45 2.90 -3.95
N HIS A 32 4.24 3.86 -4.86
CA HIS A 32 2.90 4.34 -5.19
C HIS A 32 2.36 3.69 -6.46
N ASP A 33 3.24 3.31 -7.38
CA ASP A 33 2.87 2.65 -8.63
C ASP A 33 2.87 1.12 -8.43
N LEU A 34 1.77 0.46 -8.77
CA LEU A 34 1.66 -1.00 -8.64
C LEU A 34 2.70 -1.72 -9.50
N ARG A 35 3.08 -1.13 -10.64
CA ARG A 35 4.09 -1.66 -11.56
C ARG A 35 5.44 -1.92 -10.90
N VAL A 36 5.75 -1.24 -9.80
CA VAL A 36 6.96 -1.54 -9.03
C VAL A 36 6.88 -2.95 -8.44
N VAL A 37 5.77 -3.27 -7.79
CA VAL A 37 5.59 -4.56 -7.14
C VAL A 37 5.53 -5.65 -8.20
N GLU A 38 4.77 -5.43 -9.28
CA GLU A 38 4.69 -6.33 -10.43
C GLU A 38 6.08 -6.65 -10.99
N ALA A 39 6.92 -5.62 -11.19
CA ALA A 39 8.29 -5.81 -11.68
C ALA A 39 9.20 -6.56 -10.68
N CYS A 40 8.99 -6.40 -9.37
CA CYS A 40 9.75 -7.15 -8.37
C CYS A 40 9.32 -8.63 -8.36
N GLU A 41 8.03 -8.91 -8.42
CA GLU A 41 7.49 -10.28 -8.48
C GLU A 41 7.86 -10.98 -9.79
N GLU A 42 7.76 -10.32 -10.95
CA GLU A 42 8.16 -10.89 -12.25
C GLU A 42 9.64 -11.26 -12.31
N LYS A 43 10.50 -10.46 -11.67
CA LYS A 43 11.94 -10.73 -11.61
C LYS A 43 12.34 -11.71 -10.51
N GLY A 44 11.42 -12.07 -9.61
CA GLY A 44 11.73 -12.90 -8.44
C GLY A 44 12.69 -12.20 -7.46
N ILE A 45 12.54 -10.89 -7.26
CA ILE A 45 13.32 -10.19 -6.23
C ILE A 45 12.84 -10.65 -4.85
N GLU A 46 13.77 -11.11 -4.03
CA GLU A 46 13.53 -11.64 -2.68
C GLU A 46 13.20 -10.51 -1.68
N VAL A 47 12.03 -9.89 -1.83
CA VAL A 47 11.54 -8.84 -0.93
C VAL A 47 10.80 -9.48 0.25
N ASP A 48 11.04 -8.99 1.48
CA ASP A 48 10.40 -9.51 2.70
C ASP A 48 8.97 -8.97 2.90
N PHE A 49 8.69 -7.75 2.42
CA PHE A 49 7.36 -7.13 2.48
C PHE A 49 7.24 -5.95 1.51
N TYR A 50 6.02 -5.61 1.10
CA TYR A 50 5.75 -4.44 0.28
C TYR A 50 5.11 -3.32 1.08
N ILE A 51 5.50 -2.07 0.80
CA ILE A 51 4.82 -0.88 1.32
C ILE A 51 4.11 -0.20 0.13
N LYS A 52 2.78 -0.17 0.12
CA LYS A 52 2.01 0.29 -1.04
C LYS A 52 0.92 1.27 -0.67
N THR A 53 0.79 2.36 -1.43
CA THR A 53 -0.36 3.25 -1.25
C THR A 53 -1.64 2.57 -1.66
N PHE A 54 -2.64 2.64 -0.79
CA PHE A 54 -3.86 1.88 -1.01
C PHE A 54 -5.07 2.53 -0.34
N HIS A 55 -5.98 3.06 -1.15
CA HIS A 55 -7.25 3.66 -0.73
C HIS A 55 -8.24 3.65 -1.90
N HIS A 56 -9.54 3.55 -1.65
CA HIS A 56 -10.58 3.68 -2.67
C HIS A 56 -10.68 5.11 -3.21
N HIS A 57 -11.51 5.35 -4.23
CA HIS A 57 -11.85 6.69 -4.75
C HIS A 57 -13.26 7.17 -4.33
N ASN A 58 -13.88 6.55 -3.34
CA ASN A 58 -15.16 6.99 -2.77
C ASN A 58 -14.99 8.06 -1.67
N TYR A 59 -14.63 9.31 -2.03
CA TYR A 59 -14.59 10.45 -1.10
C TYR A 59 -14.84 11.78 -1.84
N PRO A 60 -15.23 12.88 -1.18
CA PRO A 60 -15.76 14.08 -1.84
C PRO A 60 -14.87 14.72 -2.91
N ASN A 61 -13.55 14.69 -2.71
CA ASN A 61 -12.56 15.28 -3.62
C ASN A 61 -11.77 14.23 -4.41
N ALA A 62 -12.31 13.03 -4.55
CA ALA A 62 -11.67 11.94 -5.27
C ALA A 62 -11.46 12.29 -6.76
N PRO A 63 -10.44 11.69 -7.39
CA PRO A 63 -10.20 11.86 -8.82
C PRO A 63 -11.38 11.32 -9.63
N LYS A 64 -11.67 11.97 -10.76
CA LYS A 64 -12.50 11.37 -11.80
C LYS A 64 -11.65 10.45 -12.68
N PRO A 65 -12.25 9.54 -13.46
CA PRO A 65 -11.49 8.67 -14.37
C PRO A 65 -10.50 9.42 -15.28
N GLU A 66 -10.87 10.61 -15.76
CA GLU A 66 -10.00 11.46 -16.58
C GLU A 66 -8.78 12.06 -15.83
N ASP A 67 -8.81 12.11 -14.50
CA ASP A 67 -7.71 12.63 -13.66
C ASP A 67 -6.63 11.58 -13.34
N LEU A 68 -6.97 10.30 -13.53
CA LEU A 68 -6.14 9.12 -13.20
C LEU A 68 -5.08 8.87 -14.28
N THR A 69 -4.13 9.81 -14.41
CA THR A 69 -3.08 9.75 -15.44
C THR A 69 -1.69 9.40 -14.90
N THR A 70 -1.49 9.50 -13.59
CA THR A 70 -0.20 9.31 -12.92
C THR A 70 -0.40 8.48 -11.65
N PRO A 71 0.62 7.77 -11.12
CA PRO A 71 0.45 6.96 -9.90
C PRO A 71 -0.10 7.74 -8.70
N ILE A 72 0.26 9.02 -8.61
CA ILE A 72 -0.19 9.97 -7.60
C ILE A 72 -0.45 11.34 -8.21
N ARG A 73 -1.27 12.15 -7.54
CA ARG A 73 -1.45 13.59 -7.80
C ARG A 73 -1.95 14.29 -6.54
N GLU A 74 -1.55 15.54 -6.34
CA GLU A 74 -2.01 16.35 -5.20
C GLU A 74 -3.38 17.03 -5.45
N VAL A 75 -3.73 17.32 -6.72
CA VAL A 75 -4.99 17.97 -7.11
C VAL A 75 -5.53 17.40 -8.43
N PRO A 76 -6.70 16.71 -8.45
CA PRO A 76 -7.38 16.17 -7.27
C PRO A 76 -6.44 15.21 -6.51
N GLY A 77 -6.56 15.16 -5.18
CA GLY A 77 -5.64 14.44 -4.31
C GLY A 77 -5.90 12.93 -4.35
N TYR A 78 -4.96 12.16 -4.89
CA TYR A 78 -4.97 10.70 -4.82
C TYR A 78 -3.54 10.15 -4.83
N TRP A 79 -3.37 9.00 -4.18
CA TRP A 79 -2.09 8.31 -4.08
C TRP A 79 -2.15 6.85 -4.52
N CYS A 80 -3.33 6.36 -4.90
CA CYS A 80 -3.55 5.03 -5.47
C CYS A 80 -4.24 5.20 -6.81
N LEU A 81 -3.56 4.88 -7.91
CA LEU A 81 -4.10 5.06 -9.28
C LEU A 81 -5.22 4.06 -9.60
N ASP A 82 -5.02 2.79 -9.25
CA ASP A 82 -5.93 1.69 -9.55
C ASP A 82 -6.11 0.82 -8.29
N PRO A 83 -7.04 1.20 -7.39
CA PRO A 83 -7.28 0.45 -6.17
C PRO A 83 -7.78 -0.97 -6.47
N GLU A 84 -8.71 -1.14 -7.41
CA GLU A 84 -9.26 -2.45 -7.77
C GLU A 84 -8.19 -3.39 -8.33
N GLY A 85 -7.37 -2.92 -9.27
CA GLY A 85 -6.22 -3.68 -9.77
C GLY A 85 -5.20 -4.01 -8.68
N THR A 86 -5.01 -3.10 -7.72
CA THR A 86 -4.16 -3.35 -6.54
C THR A 86 -4.72 -4.49 -5.69
N VAL A 87 -6.05 -4.53 -5.43
CA VAL A 87 -6.69 -5.63 -4.69
C VAL A 87 -6.48 -6.98 -5.41
N GLU A 88 -6.71 -7.01 -6.73
CA GLU A 88 -6.54 -8.23 -7.50
C GLU A 88 -5.09 -8.72 -7.53
N PHE A 89 -4.12 -7.80 -7.51
CA PHE A 89 -2.71 -8.16 -7.45
C PHE A 89 -2.29 -8.63 -6.05
N MET A 90 -2.77 -7.99 -4.98
CA MET A 90 -2.49 -8.39 -3.60
C MET A 90 -2.86 -9.87 -3.35
N LYS A 91 -3.95 -10.36 -3.94
CA LYS A 91 -4.37 -11.78 -3.84
C LYS A 91 -3.35 -12.79 -4.37
N LYS A 92 -2.46 -12.37 -5.27
CA LYS A 92 -1.50 -13.24 -5.97
C LYS A 92 -0.12 -13.27 -5.32
N VAL A 93 0.13 -12.39 -4.37
CA VAL A 93 1.44 -12.21 -3.73
C VAL A 93 1.39 -12.83 -2.35
N ASP A 94 2.34 -13.71 -2.03
CA ASP A 94 2.40 -14.41 -0.74
C ASP A 94 3.28 -13.69 0.30
N LYS A 95 3.59 -12.41 0.06
CA LYS A 95 4.37 -11.55 0.96
C LYS A 95 3.45 -10.61 1.75
N PRO A 96 3.86 -10.15 2.95
CA PRO A 96 3.15 -9.13 3.72
C PRO A 96 3.00 -7.81 2.97
N TRP A 97 1.82 -7.19 3.11
CA TRP A 97 1.52 -5.86 2.60
C TRP A 97 1.33 -4.84 3.73
N ILE A 98 2.11 -3.77 3.68
CA ILE A 98 1.96 -2.59 4.52
C ILE A 98 1.29 -1.48 3.69
N ALA A 99 0.00 -1.25 3.92
CA ALA A 99 -0.72 -0.17 3.24
C ALA A 99 -0.41 1.19 3.88
N PHE A 100 -0.11 2.21 3.06
CA PHE A 100 0.08 3.58 3.53
C PHE A 100 -0.77 4.57 2.72
N LYS A 101 -0.91 5.81 3.21
CA LYS A 101 -1.83 6.81 2.63
C LYS A 101 -3.29 6.33 2.54
N VAL A 102 -3.70 5.41 3.41
CA VAL A 102 -5.04 4.80 3.40
C VAL A 102 -6.17 5.80 3.58
N MET A 103 -5.90 6.94 4.23
CA MET A 103 -6.86 8.02 4.47
C MET A 103 -6.92 9.08 3.36
N ALA A 104 -6.20 8.90 2.24
CA ALA A 104 -6.12 9.89 1.15
C ALA A 104 -5.87 11.33 1.66
N ALA A 105 -4.83 11.51 2.49
CA ALA A 105 -4.49 12.76 3.17
C ALA A 105 -5.64 13.38 4.00
N GLY A 106 -6.43 12.53 4.65
CA GLY A 106 -7.54 12.94 5.53
C GLY A 106 -8.87 13.09 4.80
N ALA A 107 -8.94 12.84 3.49
CA ALA A 107 -10.19 12.84 2.74
C ALA A 107 -11.09 11.64 3.07
N ILE A 108 -10.52 10.54 3.58
CA ILE A 108 -11.24 9.35 4.03
C ILE A 108 -11.07 9.25 5.57
N PRO A 109 -12.17 9.13 6.35
CA PRO A 109 -12.09 8.94 7.79
C PRO A 109 -11.34 7.65 8.17
N PRO A 110 -10.58 7.62 9.30
CA PRO A 110 -9.77 6.47 9.70
C PRO A 110 -10.52 5.14 9.73
N LYS A 111 -11.73 5.12 10.32
CA LYS A 111 -12.57 3.92 10.40
C LYS A 111 -12.87 3.30 9.04
N GLU A 112 -13.19 4.12 8.04
CA GLU A 112 -13.49 3.66 6.68
C GLU A 112 -12.22 3.22 5.96
N ALA A 113 -11.16 4.03 6.04
CA ALA A 113 -9.86 3.75 5.45
C ALA A 113 -9.25 2.44 5.96
N PHE A 114 -9.26 2.22 7.28
CA PHE A 114 -8.69 1.03 7.90
C PHE A 114 -9.47 -0.22 7.53
N LYS A 115 -10.81 -0.14 7.59
CA LYS A 115 -11.67 -1.23 7.16
C LYS A 115 -11.39 -1.63 5.72
N TYR A 116 -11.40 -0.66 4.81
CA TYR A 116 -11.11 -0.89 3.39
C TYR A 116 -9.75 -1.55 3.18
N ALA A 117 -8.69 -1.02 3.80
CA ALA A 117 -7.34 -1.54 3.63
C ALA A 117 -7.21 -2.99 4.12
N PHE A 118 -7.73 -3.31 5.31
CA PHE A 118 -7.66 -4.66 5.87
C PHE A 118 -8.53 -5.65 5.11
N GLU A 119 -9.78 -5.32 4.79
CA GLU A 119 -10.68 -6.25 4.07
C GLU A 119 -10.16 -6.58 2.67
N ASN A 120 -9.41 -5.67 2.05
CA ASN A 120 -8.93 -5.83 0.68
C ASN A 120 -7.48 -6.33 0.56
N GLY A 121 -6.83 -6.68 1.66
CA GLY A 121 -5.65 -7.55 1.63
C GLY A 121 -4.39 -7.01 2.31
N ALA A 122 -4.39 -5.78 2.84
CA ALA A 122 -3.27 -5.26 3.62
C ALA A 122 -3.10 -6.06 4.92
N ASP A 123 -1.87 -6.41 5.28
CA ASP A 123 -1.52 -7.09 6.53
C ASP A 123 -1.23 -6.08 7.65
N HIS A 124 -0.72 -4.91 7.28
CA HIS A 124 -0.48 -3.80 8.19
C HIS A 124 -0.91 -2.47 7.57
N ILE A 125 -1.13 -1.47 8.42
CA ILE A 125 -1.38 -0.09 8.02
C ILE A 125 -0.30 0.81 8.61
N LEU A 126 0.36 1.58 7.76
CA LEU A 126 1.22 2.70 8.14
C LEU A 126 0.37 3.97 8.10
N ALA A 127 -0.20 4.32 9.25
CA ALA A 127 -1.04 5.49 9.44
C ALA A 127 -0.23 6.68 9.98
N GLY A 128 -0.41 7.85 9.36
CA GLY A 128 0.07 9.12 9.90
C GLY A 128 -1.07 9.78 10.68
N MET A 129 -0.82 10.10 11.95
CA MET A 129 -1.81 10.62 12.89
C MET A 129 -1.13 11.55 13.91
N PHE A 130 -1.90 12.43 14.54
CA PHE A 130 -1.47 13.20 15.70
C PHE A 130 -1.46 12.32 16.97
N ASP A 131 -0.77 12.78 18.00
CA ASP A 131 -0.65 12.07 19.28
C ASP A 131 -2.01 11.81 19.96
N PHE A 132 -2.93 12.77 19.87
CA PHE A 132 -4.29 12.65 20.41
C PHE A 132 -5.19 11.68 19.63
N GLU A 133 -4.82 11.29 18.40
CA GLU A 133 -5.58 10.35 17.57
C GLU A 133 -5.17 8.88 17.85
N ILE A 134 -3.98 8.65 18.42
CA ILE A 134 -3.41 7.30 18.62
C ILE A 134 -4.35 6.36 19.38
N ALA A 135 -4.95 6.84 20.48
CA ALA A 135 -5.80 6.00 21.32
C ALA A 135 -7.06 5.55 20.59
N ASP A 136 -7.69 6.48 19.86
CA ASP A 136 -8.93 6.24 19.12
C ASP A 136 -8.68 5.37 17.89
N ASP A 137 -7.65 5.67 17.10
CA ASP A 137 -7.28 4.87 15.93
C ASP A 137 -6.91 3.43 16.33
N ALA A 138 -6.17 3.24 17.42
CA ALA A 138 -5.85 1.92 17.94
C ALA A 138 -7.10 1.16 18.41
N GLN A 139 -8.08 1.85 19.00
CA GLN A 139 -9.36 1.24 19.38
C GLN A 139 -10.17 0.83 18.15
N MET A 140 -10.25 1.69 17.12
CA MET A 140 -10.95 1.37 15.88
C MET A 140 -10.40 0.10 15.22
N VAL A 141 -9.08 -0.05 15.19
CA VAL A 141 -8.43 -1.26 14.66
C VAL A 141 -8.84 -2.49 15.46
N ARG A 142 -8.83 -2.45 16.81
CA ARG A 142 -9.26 -3.57 17.66
C ARG A 142 -10.71 -4.00 17.37
N ASP A 143 -11.59 -3.04 17.10
CA ASP A 143 -13.01 -3.30 16.85
C ASP A 143 -13.27 -3.89 15.44
N LEU A 144 -12.36 -3.65 14.48
CA LEU A 144 -12.44 -4.18 13.11
C LEU A 144 -12.02 -5.65 13.02
N PHE A 145 -10.95 -6.06 13.71
CA PHE A 145 -10.39 -7.41 13.64
C PHE A 145 -11.39 -8.57 13.87
N PRO A 146 -12.36 -8.50 14.82
CA PRO A 146 -13.31 -9.60 15.01
C PRO A 146 -14.39 -9.72 13.92
N ASN A 147 -14.52 -8.74 13.02
CA ASN A 147 -15.71 -8.58 12.16
C ASN A 147 -15.44 -8.52 10.65
N GLY A 148 -14.17 -8.44 10.21
CA GLY A 148 -13.84 -8.22 8.80
C GLY A 148 -13.67 -9.52 8.01
N GLU A 149 -14.37 -9.63 6.88
CA GLU A 149 -14.06 -10.64 5.85
C GLU A 149 -12.93 -10.11 4.96
N ARG A 150 -11.88 -10.91 4.75
CA ARG A 150 -10.73 -10.52 3.94
C ARG A 150 -10.73 -11.20 2.58
N SER A 151 -10.25 -10.47 1.58
CA SER A 151 -10.05 -10.95 0.20
C SER A 151 -8.91 -11.98 0.07
N ARG A 152 -8.00 -12.02 1.05
CA ARG A 152 -6.86 -12.96 1.13
C ARG A 152 -6.48 -13.26 2.60
N PRO A 153 -5.82 -14.40 2.88
CA PRO A 153 -5.27 -14.70 4.20
C PRO A 153 -4.31 -13.62 4.70
N TRP A 154 -4.05 -13.62 6.01
CA TRP A 154 -2.93 -12.86 6.58
C TRP A 154 -1.62 -13.52 6.19
N MET A 155 -0.62 -12.74 5.77
CA MET A 155 0.72 -13.24 5.42
C MET A 155 1.82 -12.81 6.40
N SER A 156 1.46 -12.05 7.45
CA SER A 156 2.36 -11.60 8.53
C SER A 156 2.42 -12.56 9.70
#